data_AF-A0A075P5T6-F1
#
_entry.id   AF-A0A075P5T6-F1
#
_cell.length_a   1.000
_cell.length_b   1.000
_cell.length_c   1.000
_cell.angle_alpha   90.00
_cell.angle_beta   90.00
_cell.angle_gamma   90.00
#
_symmetry.space_group_name_H-M   'P 1'
#
loop_
_entity.id
_entity.type
_entity.pdbx_description
1 polymer ?
#
loop_
_entity_poly.entity_id
_entity_poly.type
_entity_poly.pdbx_seq_one_letter_code
_entity_poly.pdbx_strand_id
1 'polypeptide(L)'
;MKKALVALSIVVLAAAAWLVFLSNHAYNKADESAQVPLITVMELLHASDLQAGVKQAVENNDYAAIDGWIAQAVEVGKAASLSQQDIDYLHSNHAREYVIFNAKRQLFNQEFEQRYYALEDIASLKTKYPEAKDLFPRAEALLSKRDAIIRQIAETLSGETPPSETALKEAETQWQAQATSN
;
A
#
# COMPACT_ATOMS: atom_id res chain seq x y z
N MET A 1 -28.28 64.09 -26.39
CA MET A 1 -28.55 62.75 -26.99
C MET A 1 -27.31 62.08 -27.57
N LYS A 2 -26.44 62.74 -28.37
CA LYS A 2 -25.24 62.11 -28.97
C LYS A 2 -24.21 61.55 -27.96
N LYS A 3 -23.92 62.28 -26.87
CA LYS A 3 -22.92 61.86 -25.85
C LYS A 3 -23.36 60.62 -25.04
N ALA A 4 -24.66 60.50 -24.76
CA ALA A 4 -25.22 59.35 -24.06
C ALA A 4 -25.20 58.08 -24.92
N LEU A 5 -25.40 58.24 -26.23
CA LEU A 5 -25.36 57.14 -27.19
C LEU A 5 -23.93 56.60 -27.35
N VAL A 6 -22.93 57.49 -27.41
CA VAL A 6 -21.50 57.09 -27.44
C VAL A 6 -21.08 56.39 -26.15
N ALA A 7 -21.50 56.89 -24.98
CA ALA A 7 -21.21 56.26 -23.70
C ALA A 7 -21.81 54.84 -23.61
N LEU A 8 -23.05 54.66 -24.08
CA LEU A 8 -23.70 53.36 -24.14
C LEU A 8 -22.95 52.39 -25.06
N SER A 9 -22.50 52.85 -26.23
CA SER A 9 -21.73 52.02 -27.17
C SER A 9 -20.40 51.54 -26.57
N ILE A 10 -19.73 52.37 -25.79
CA ILE A 10 -18.46 51.99 -25.12
C ILE A 10 -18.69 50.92 -24.06
N VAL A 11 -19.77 51.04 -23.27
CA VAL A 11 -20.12 50.05 -22.24
C VAL A 11 -20.46 48.70 -22.88
N VAL A 12 -21.21 48.69 -23.99
CA VAL A 12 -21.55 47.46 -24.71
C VAL A 12 -20.30 46.79 -25.29
N LEU A 13 -19.37 47.55 -25.85
CA LEU A 13 -18.11 47.02 -26.37
C LEU A 13 -17.21 46.45 -25.26
N ALA A 14 -17.14 47.12 -24.11
CA ALA A 14 -16.39 46.62 -22.95
C ALA A 14 -17.00 45.32 -22.40
N ALA A 15 -18.33 45.24 -22.31
CA ALA A 15 -19.02 44.02 -21.90
C ALA A 15 -18.80 42.88 -22.90
N ALA A 16 -18.86 43.15 -24.20
CA ALA A 16 -18.59 42.15 -25.23
C ALA A 16 -17.14 41.65 -25.19
N ALA A 17 -16.16 42.55 -25.02
CA ALA A 17 -14.76 42.18 -24.84
C ALA A 17 -14.54 41.32 -23.59
N TRP A 18 -15.23 41.65 -22.48
CA TRP A 18 -15.18 40.88 -21.25
C TRP A 18 -15.78 39.48 -21.41
N LEU A 19 -16.90 39.36 -22.13
CA LEU A 19 -17.54 38.08 -22.42
C LEU A 19 -16.69 37.21 -23.35
N VAL A 20 -16.02 37.80 -24.35
CA VAL A 20 -15.08 37.07 -25.21
C VAL A 20 -13.86 36.60 -24.41
N PHE A 21 -13.32 37.44 -23.52
CA PHE A 21 -12.23 37.06 -22.63
C PHE A 21 -12.61 35.90 -21.70
N LEU A 22 -13.78 35.97 -21.05
CA LEU A 22 -14.32 34.90 -20.21
C LEU A 22 -14.56 33.62 -21.01
N SER A 23 -15.09 33.73 -22.23
CA SER A 23 -15.36 32.57 -23.10
C SER A 23 -14.07 31.87 -23.53
N ASN A 24 -13.03 32.63 -23.90
CA ASN A 24 -11.74 32.05 -24.28
C ASN A 24 -11.06 31.37 -23.08
N HIS A 25 -11.14 31.97 -21.88
CA HIS A 25 -10.63 31.32 -20.66
C HIS A 25 -11.41 30.08 -20.26
N ALA A 26 -12.74 30.07 -20.43
CA ALA A 26 -13.56 28.90 -20.16
C ALA A 26 -13.29 27.76 -21.17
N TYR A 27 -13.10 28.10 -22.45
CA TYR A 27 -12.83 27.11 -23.51
C TYR A 27 -11.45 26.46 -23.33
N ASN A 28 -10.41 27.25 -23.03
CA ASN A 28 -9.07 26.72 -22.78
C ASN A 28 -9.00 25.84 -21.51
N LYS A 29 -9.87 26.07 -20.52
CA LYS A 29 -10.00 25.18 -19.35
C LYS A 29 -10.75 23.89 -19.66
N ALA A 30 -11.68 23.91 -20.61
CA ALA A 30 -12.49 22.75 -20.97
C ALA A 30 -11.63 21.64 -21.59
N ASP A 31 -10.66 21.99 -22.45
CA ASP A 31 -9.75 21.03 -23.10
C ASP A 31 -8.76 20.36 -22.12
N GLU A 32 -8.30 21.04 -21.07
CA GLU A 32 -7.49 20.43 -20.00
C GLU A 32 -8.32 19.54 -19.06
N SER A 33 -9.61 19.86 -18.88
CA SER A 33 -10.49 19.15 -17.94
C SER A 33 -11.13 17.86 -18.48
N ALA A 34 -10.88 17.50 -19.74
CA ALA A 34 -11.54 16.38 -20.41
C ALA A 34 -10.77 15.05 -20.38
N GLN A 35 -9.53 15.02 -19.88
CA GLN A 35 -8.79 13.77 -19.73
C GLN A 35 -9.13 13.11 -18.40
N VAL A 36 -9.98 12.08 -18.45
CA VAL A 36 -10.19 11.17 -17.33
C VAL A 36 -8.93 10.31 -17.17
N PRO A 37 -8.25 10.32 -16.01
CA PRO A 37 -7.06 9.53 -15.81
C PRO A 37 -7.38 8.04 -15.91
N LEU A 38 -6.49 7.27 -16.56
CA LEU A 38 -6.69 5.82 -16.75
C LEU A 38 -6.53 5.02 -15.45
N ILE A 39 -5.78 5.57 -14.50
CA ILE A 39 -5.52 4.99 -13.18
C ILE A 39 -5.60 6.08 -12.13
N THR A 40 -5.85 5.69 -10.89
CA THR A 40 -5.72 6.56 -9.73
C THR A 40 -4.30 6.50 -9.15
N VAL A 41 -3.93 7.52 -8.38
CA VAL A 41 -2.68 7.52 -7.62
C VAL A 41 -2.56 6.33 -6.67
N MET A 42 -3.68 5.90 -6.08
CA MET A 42 -3.69 4.74 -5.18
C MET A 42 -3.48 3.43 -5.92
N GLU A 43 -4.07 3.25 -7.10
CA GLU A 43 -3.82 2.06 -7.93
C GLU A 43 -2.34 1.97 -8.34
N LEU A 44 -1.74 3.11 -8.66
CA LEU A 44 -0.31 3.20 -8.95
C LEU A 44 0.56 2.84 -7.73
N LEU A 45 0.23 3.34 -6.54
CA LEU A 45 0.95 3.00 -5.30
C LEU A 45 0.77 1.54 -4.86
N HIS A 46 -0.26 0.87 -5.37
CA HIS A 46 -0.49 -0.57 -5.18
C HIS A 46 0.00 -1.42 -6.36
N ALA A 47 0.64 -0.82 -7.36
CA ALA A 47 1.16 -1.57 -8.50
C ALA A 47 2.15 -2.64 -8.01
N SER A 48 1.97 -3.88 -8.47
CA SER A 48 2.73 -5.03 -7.97
C SER A 48 4.24 -4.87 -8.09
N ASP A 49 4.74 -4.33 -9.21
CA ASP A 49 6.16 -4.05 -9.43
C ASP A 49 6.70 -3.01 -8.43
N LEU A 50 5.95 -1.93 -8.21
CA LEU A 50 6.32 -0.90 -7.24
C LEU A 50 6.39 -1.49 -5.83
N GLN A 51 5.36 -2.25 -5.44
CA GLN A 51 5.32 -2.88 -4.13
C GLN A 51 6.48 -3.88 -3.94
N ALA A 52 6.76 -4.72 -4.93
CA ALA A 52 7.86 -5.68 -4.88
C ALA A 52 9.21 -4.97 -4.76
N GLY A 53 9.42 -3.93 -5.58
CA GLY A 53 10.63 -3.12 -5.58
C GLY A 53 10.88 -2.40 -4.25
N VAL A 54 9.86 -1.72 -3.72
CA VAL A 54 9.95 -1.05 -2.42
C VAL A 54 10.13 -2.07 -1.29
N LYS A 55 9.45 -3.21 -1.34
CA LYS A 55 9.64 -4.29 -0.35
C LYS A 55 11.09 -4.77 -0.30
N GLN A 56 11.69 -5.05 -1.46
CA GLN A 56 13.09 -5.45 -1.56
C GLN A 56 14.03 -4.35 -1.06
N ALA A 57 13.75 -3.09 -1.38
CA ALA A 57 14.53 -1.95 -0.91
C ALA A 57 14.50 -1.82 0.62
N VAL A 58 13.32 -1.96 1.24
CA VAL A 58 13.16 -1.96 2.70
C VAL A 58 13.90 -3.14 3.34
N GLU A 59 13.77 -4.34 2.78
CA GLU A 59 14.45 -5.55 3.27
C GLU A 59 15.98 -5.39 3.27
N ASN A 60 16.53 -4.77 2.23
CA ASN A 60 17.95 -4.51 2.08
C ASN A 60 18.44 -3.25 2.81
N ASN A 61 17.55 -2.50 3.48
CA ASN A 61 17.82 -1.16 4.03
C ASN A 61 18.32 -0.15 2.99
N ASP A 62 18.02 -0.38 1.70
CA ASP A 62 18.35 0.51 0.60
C ASP A 62 17.23 1.54 0.38
N TYR A 63 17.11 2.46 1.32
CA TYR A 63 16.08 3.50 1.29
C TYR A 63 16.24 4.49 0.12
N ALA A 64 17.42 4.53 -0.53
CA ALA A 64 17.65 5.35 -1.72
C ALA A 64 16.99 4.72 -2.97
N ALA A 65 16.98 3.39 -3.08
CA ALA A 65 16.29 2.69 -4.16
C ALA A 65 14.77 2.98 -4.19
N ILE A 66 14.17 3.29 -3.03
CA ILE A 66 12.75 3.66 -2.94
C ILE A 66 12.45 4.92 -3.75
N ASP A 67 13.36 5.89 -3.76
CA ASP A 67 13.16 7.14 -4.49
C ASP A 67 13.17 6.90 -6.01
N GLY A 68 13.97 5.93 -6.48
CA GLY A 68 13.96 5.48 -7.88
C GLY A 68 12.63 4.81 -8.27
N TRP A 69 12.08 3.99 -7.39
CA TRP A 69 10.77 3.36 -7.57
C TRP A 69 9.62 4.37 -7.61
N ILE A 70 9.66 5.38 -6.73
CA ILE A 70 8.69 6.49 -6.74
C ILE A 70 8.83 7.33 -8.01
N ALA A 71 10.06 7.61 -8.46
CA ALA A 71 10.28 8.33 -9.71
C ALA A 71 9.68 7.59 -10.92
N GLN A 72 9.82 6.26 -10.97
CA GLN A 72 9.17 5.45 -11.99
C GLN A 72 7.63 5.53 -11.90
N ALA A 73 7.07 5.49 -10.68
CA ALA A 73 5.64 5.68 -10.48
C ALA A 73 5.17 7.05 -10.98
N VAL A 74 5.92 8.12 -10.72
CA VAL A 74 5.63 9.47 -11.25
C VAL A 74 5.56 9.49 -12.77
N GLU A 75 6.53 8.86 -13.46
CA GLU A 75 6.52 8.80 -14.92
C GLU A 75 5.32 8.03 -15.48
N VAL A 76 4.95 6.92 -14.84
CA VAL A 76 3.72 6.17 -15.17
C VAL A 76 2.48 7.02 -14.93
N GLY A 77 2.44 7.76 -13.82
CA GLY A 77 1.34 8.67 -13.48
C GLY A 77 1.15 9.77 -14.52
N LYS A 78 2.25 10.39 -14.98
CA LYS A 78 2.22 11.39 -16.07
C LYS A 78 1.71 10.78 -17.37
N ALA A 79 2.18 9.59 -17.73
CA ALA A 79 1.74 8.88 -18.93
C ALA A 79 0.25 8.49 -18.88
N ALA A 80 -0.31 8.32 -17.68
CA ALA A 80 -1.72 8.02 -17.45
C ALA A 80 -2.60 9.28 -17.24
N SER A 81 -2.04 10.48 -17.48
CA SER A 81 -2.72 11.76 -17.30
C SER A 81 -3.24 12.00 -15.87
N LEU A 82 -2.50 11.55 -14.85
CA LEU A 82 -2.78 11.94 -13.47
C LEU A 82 -2.75 13.46 -13.31
N SER A 83 -3.58 13.97 -12.41
CA SER A 83 -3.63 15.40 -12.12
C SER A 83 -2.31 15.88 -11.51
N GLN A 84 -1.99 17.17 -11.66
CA GLN A 84 -0.79 17.73 -11.01
C GLN A 84 -0.80 17.53 -9.49
N GLN A 85 -1.97 17.58 -8.86
CA GLN A 85 -2.12 17.29 -7.43
C GLN A 85 -1.69 15.86 -7.07
N ASP A 86 -2.03 14.87 -7.90
CA ASP A 86 -1.63 13.47 -7.70
C ASP A 86 -0.12 13.28 -7.94
N ILE A 87 0.43 13.96 -8.95
CA ILE A 87 1.88 13.97 -9.20
C ILE A 87 2.64 14.60 -8.02
N ASP A 88 2.16 15.72 -7.50
CA ASP A 88 2.73 16.38 -6.33
C ASP A 88 2.65 15.48 -5.09
N TYR A 89 1.56 14.72 -4.94
CA TYR A 89 1.44 13.72 -3.89
C TYR A 89 2.48 12.61 -4.01
N LEU A 90 2.70 12.06 -5.21
CA LEU A 90 3.73 11.03 -5.44
C LEU A 90 5.14 11.53 -5.07
N HIS A 91 5.43 12.81 -5.28
CA HIS A 91 6.68 13.44 -4.87
C HIS A 91 6.78 13.74 -3.36
N SER A 92 5.68 13.59 -2.62
CA SER A 92 5.65 13.93 -1.21
C SER A 92 6.32 12.85 -0.33
N ASN A 93 6.83 13.28 0.82
CA ASN A 93 7.25 12.34 1.87
C ASN A 93 6.13 11.42 2.32
N HIS A 94 4.86 11.84 2.18
CA HIS A 94 3.73 11.03 2.59
C HIS A 94 3.53 9.80 1.70
N ALA A 95 3.67 9.95 0.37
CA ALA A 95 3.65 8.81 -0.54
C ALA A 95 4.83 7.85 -0.25
N ARG A 96 6.00 8.41 0.07
CA ARG A 96 7.17 7.62 0.47
C ARG A 96 6.96 6.82 1.75
N GLU A 97 6.45 7.47 2.80
CA GLU A 97 6.09 6.81 4.06
C GLU A 97 5.02 5.74 3.87
N TYR A 98 4.03 6.02 3.01
CA TYR A 98 2.96 5.10 2.68
C TYR A 98 3.47 3.79 2.06
N VAL A 99 4.35 3.87 1.05
CA VAL A 99 4.90 2.65 0.41
C VAL A 99 5.82 1.88 1.36
N ILE A 100 6.61 2.57 2.19
CA ILE A 100 7.44 1.94 3.23
C ILE A 100 6.58 1.22 4.26
N PHE A 101 5.53 1.87 4.74
CA PHE A 101 4.59 1.30 5.70
C PHE A 101 3.98 -0.01 5.18
N ASN A 102 3.49 0.01 3.94
CA ASN A 102 2.93 -1.19 3.32
C ASN A 102 3.97 -2.29 3.11
N ALA A 103 5.17 -1.94 2.63
CA ALA A 103 6.28 -2.89 2.47
C ALA A 103 6.64 -3.60 3.78
N LYS A 104 6.76 -2.87 4.89
CA LYS A 104 7.07 -3.46 6.21
C LYS A 104 5.97 -4.40 6.70
N ARG A 105 4.70 -4.10 6.41
CA ARG A 105 3.57 -5.01 6.73
C ARG A 105 3.61 -6.28 5.89
N GLN A 106 4.00 -6.17 4.61
CA GLN A 106 4.20 -7.34 3.76
C GLN A 106 5.36 -8.21 4.27
N LEU A 107 6.47 -7.60 4.68
CA LEU A 107 7.61 -8.30 5.28
C LEU A 107 7.24 -8.98 6.60
N PHE A 108 6.45 -8.32 7.45
CA PHE A 108 5.90 -8.95 8.66
C PHE A 108 5.12 -10.22 8.34
N ASN A 109 4.22 -10.19 7.35
CA ASN A 109 3.44 -11.38 6.98
C ASN A 109 4.34 -12.52 6.46
N GLN A 110 5.32 -12.19 5.62
CA GLN A 110 6.27 -13.16 5.07
C GLN A 110 7.11 -13.82 6.16
N GLU A 111 7.66 -13.03 7.08
CA GLU A 111 8.44 -13.58 8.20
C GLU A 111 7.55 -14.29 9.23
N PHE A 112 6.33 -13.81 9.45
CA PHE A 112 5.36 -14.49 10.31
C PHE A 112 5.07 -15.90 9.78
N GLU A 113 4.83 -16.03 8.48
CA GLU A 113 4.59 -17.33 7.84
C GLU A 113 5.77 -18.29 8.04
N GLN A 114 7.00 -17.82 7.81
CA GLN A 114 8.20 -18.63 8.05
C GLN A 114 8.28 -19.11 9.50
N ARG A 115 8.05 -18.22 10.47
CA ARG A 115 8.06 -18.55 11.91
C ARG A 115 6.93 -19.47 12.32
N TYR A 116 5.76 -19.31 11.70
CA TYR A 116 4.61 -20.15 11.95
C TYR A 116 4.95 -21.62 11.68
N TYR A 117 5.57 -21.91 10.54
CA TYR A 117 6.00 -23.27 10.16
C TYR A 117 7.25 -23.75 10.90
N ALA A 118 8.16 -22.85 11.26
CA ALA A 118 9.34 -23.16 12.06
C ALA A 118 9.05 -23.41 13.56
N LEU A 119 7.78 -23.33 13.98
CA LEU A 119 7.36 -23.46 15.38
C LEU A 119 7.92 -22.37 16.31
N GLU A 120 8.25 -21.21 15.75
CA GLU A 120 8.85 -20.10 16.49
C GLU A 120 7.80 -19.12 17.04
N ASP A 121 8.19 -18.33 18.03
CA ASP A 121 7.45 -17.15 18.49
C ASP A 121 7.68 -15.92 17.60
N ILE A 122 6.87 -14.88 17.78
CA ILE A 122 6.89 -13.65 16.97
C ILE A 122 7.34 -12.42 17.76
N ALA A 123 7.88 -12.56 18.96
CA ALA A 123 8.20 -11.41 19.82
C ALA A 123 9.18 -10.44 19.14
N SER A 124 10.20 -10.98 18.48
CA SER A 124 11.16 -10.20 17.70
C SER A 124 10.56 -9.52 16.48
N LEU A 125 9.55 -10.13 15.82
CA LEU A 125 8.85 -9.53 14.68
C LEU A 125 8.08 -8.28 15.08
N LYS A 126 7.52 -8.24 16.29
CA LYS A 126 6.79 -7.07 16.79
C LYS A 126 7.69 -5.84 16.96
N THR A 127 8.94 -6.08 17.36
CA THR A 127 9.97 -5.04 17.47
C THR A 127 10.50 -4.63 16.11
N LYS A 128 10.67 -5.60 15.19
CA LYS A 128 11.18 -5.36 13.83
C LYS A 128 10.17 -4.61 12.96
N TYR A 129 8.87 -4.88 13.11
CA TYR A 129 7.79 -4.35 12.28
C TYR A 129 6.66 -3.72 13.10
N PRO A 130 6.91 -2.61 13.82
CA PRO A 130 5.87 -1.91 14.57
C PRO A 130 4.70 -1.42 13.70
N GLU A 131 4.92 -1.23 12.39
CA GLU A 131 3.91 -0.87 11.39
C GLU A 131 2.81 -1.92 11.20
N ALA A 132 3.04 -3.15 11.67
CA ALA A 132 2.09 -4.27 11.62
C ALA A 132 1.34 -4.49 12.95
N LYS A 133 1.34 -3.51 13.87
CA LYS A 133 0.80 -3.66 15.23
C LYS A 133 -0.64 -4.20 15.30
N ASP A 134 -1.50 -3.77 14.38
CA ASP A 134 -2.89 -4.24 14.24
C ASP A 134 -2.98 -5.73 13.86
N LEU A 135 -1.93 -6.30 13.25
CA LEU A 135 -1.87 -7.70 12.87
C LEU A 135 -1.41 -8.61 14.02
N PHE A 136 -0.76 -8.07 15.05
CA PHE A 136 -0.16 -8.87 16.13
C PHE A 136 -1.16 -9.76 16.86
N PRO A 137 -2.35 -9.28 17.29
CA PRO A 137 -3.31 -10.14 18.00
C PRO A 137 -3.78 -11.33 17.15
N ARG A 138 -3.93 -11.11 15.84
CA ARG A 138 -4.31 -12.17 14.90
C ARG A 138 -3.17 -13.18 14.72
N ALA A 139 -1.93 -12.72 14.63
CA ALA A 139 -0.76 -13.58 14.53
C ALA A 139 -0.59 -14.46 15.79
N GLU A 140 -0.78 -13.90 16.98
CA GLU A 140 -0.77 -14.67 18.24
C GLU A 140 -1.89 -15.71 18.31
N ALA A 141 -3.10 -15.35 17.88
CA ALA A 141 -4.21 -16.29 17.84
C ALA A 141 -3.94 -17.47 16.89
N LEU A 142 -3.22 -17.24 15.78
CA LEU A 142 -2.81 -18.31 14.87
C LEU A 142 -1.76 -19.24 15.52
N LEU A 143 -0.77 -18.70 16.22
CA LEU A 143 0.22 -19.50 16.96
C LEU A 143 -0.46 -20.33 18.05
N SER A 144 -1.35 -19.73 18.84
CA SER A 144 -2.09 -20.46 19.87
C SER A 144 -2.91 -21.63 19.30
N LYS A 145 -3.54 -21.43 18.14
CA LYS A 145 -4.25 -22.51 17.44
C LYS A 145 -3.32 -23.62 16.96
N ARG A 146 -2.17 -23.25 16.38
CA ARG A 146 -1.13 -24.21 15.97
C ARG A 146 -0.69 -25.07 17.17
N ASP A 147 -0.34 -24.41 18.27
CA ASP A 147 0.18 -25.09 19.45
C ASP A 147 -0.89 -26.01 20.09
N ALA A 148 -2.17 -25.61 20.05
CA ALA A 148 -3.28 -26.45 20.48
C ALA A 148 -3.45 -27.69 19.58
N ILE A 149 -3.31 -27.54 18.26
CA ILE A 149 -3.36 -28.67 17.31
C ILE A 149 -2.21 -29.64 17.58
N ILE A 150 -0.99 -29.13 17.75
CA ILE A 150 0.20 -29.96 18.06
C ILE A 150 -0.01 -30.72 19.37
N ARG A 151 -0.53 -30.07 20.40
CA ARG A 151 -0.88 -30.74 21.66
C ARG A 151 -1.91 -31.84 21.46
N GLN A 152 -2.96 -31.58 20.68
CA GLN A 152 -3.99 -32.58 20.39
C GLN A 152 -3.43 -33.79 19.63
N ILE A 153 -2.51 -33.58 18.69
CA ILE A 153 -1.79 -34.66 18.02
C ILE A 153 -0.99 -35.47 19.07
N ALA A 154 -0.25 -34.80 19.96
CA ALA A 154 0.54 -35.47 20.99
C ALA A 154 -0.32 -36.32 21.96
N GLU A 155 -1.44 -35.79 22.43
CA GLU A 155 -2.41 -36.50 23.27
C GLU A 155 -2.98 -37.73 22.55
N THR A 156 -3.22 -37.62 21.24
CA THR A 156 -3.71 -38.75 20.42
C THR A 156 -2.64 -39.82 20.23
N LEU A 157 -1.37 -39.44 20.06
CA LEU A 157 -0.26 -40.36 19.87
C LEU A 157 0.11 -41.11 21.16
N SER A 158 0.13 -40.43 22.31
CA SER A 158 0.51 -41.04 23.60
C SER A 158 -0.65 -41.72 24.33
N GLY A 159 -1.89 -41.27 24.10
CA GLY A 159 -3.05 -41.65 24.92
C GLY A 159 -3.01 -41.05 26.34
N GLU A 160 -2.17 -40.05 26.58
CA GLU A 160 -1.97 -39.42 27.90
C GLU A 160 -2.42 -37.95 27.91
N THR A 161 -2.82 -37.45 29.09
CA THR A 161 -3.16 -36.04 29.31
C THR A 161 -2.63 -35.57 30.67
N PRO A 162 -1.65 -34.64 30.72
CA PRO A 162 -0.98 -34.00 29.59
C PRO A 162 -0.03 -34.97 28.85
N PRO A 163 0.26 -34.73 27.56
CA PRO A 163 1.20 -35.54 26.80
C PRO A 163 2.64 -35.35 27.29
N SER A 164 3.47 -36.39 27.15
CA SER A 164 4.89 -36.32 27.44
C SER A 164 5.65 -35.42 26.46
N GLU A 165 6.84 -34.93 26.86
CA GLU A 165 7.71 -34.14 25.97
C GLU A 165 8.10 -34.89 24.69
N THR A 166 8.26 -36.21 24.77
CA THR A 166 8.55 -37.05 23.61
C THR A 166 7.38 -37.05 22.63
N ALA A 167 6.15 -37.21 23.13
CA ALA A 167 4.94 -37.16 22.31
C ALA A 167 4.73 -35.78 21.67
N LEU A 168 5.08 -34.70 22.37
CA LEU A 168 5.05 -33.35 21.80
C LEU A 168 6.03 -33.18 20.65
N LYS A 169 7.28 -33.61 20.78
CA LYS A 169 8.28 -33.53 19.69
C LYS A 169 7.88 -34.35 18.46
N GLU A 170 7.28 -35.52 18.68
CA GLU A 170 6.76 -36.34 17.58
C GLU A 170 5.58 -35.65 16.89
N ALA A 171 4.66 -35.06 17.66
CA ALA A 171 3.54 -34.30 17.13
C ALA A 171 3.99 -33.06 16.33
N GLU A 172 5.00 -32.33 16.79
CA GLU A 172 5.62 -31.21 16.07
C GLU A 172 6.14 -31.67 14.70
N THR A 173 6.85 -32.80 14.67
CA THR A 173 7.39 -33.39 13.44
C THR A 173 6.27 -33.78 12.48
N GLN A 174 5.20 -34.44 12.98
CA GLN A 174 4.05 -34.82 12.16
C GLN A 174 3.30 -33.60 11.63
N TRP A 175 3.08 -32.58 12.46
CA TRP A 175 2.43 -31.35 12.05
C TRP A 175 3.24 -30.64 10.95
N GLN A 176 4.55 -30.50 11.10
CA GLN A 176 5.42 -29.88 10.09
C GLN A 176 5.42 -30.66 8.77
N ALA A 177 5.46 -32.00 8.82
CA ALA A 177 5.37 -32.83 7.63
C ALA A 177 4.05 -32.60 6.86
N GLN A 178 2.92 -32.51 7.57
CA GLN A 178 1.62 -32.24 6.94
C GLN A 178 1.51 -30.82 6.41
N ALA A 179 2.05 -29.85 7.14
CA ALA A 179 2.03 -28.44 6.77
C ALA A 179 2.86 -28.13 5.51
N THR A 180 3.88 -28.93 5.22
CA THR A 180 4.79 -28.76 4.06
C THR A 180 4.46 -29.67 2.88
N SER A 181 3.56 -30.64 3.06
CA SER A 181 3.15 -31.58 2.00
C SER A 181 1.96 -31.08 1.14
N ASN A 182 1.43 -29.89 1.44
CA ASN A 182 0.40 -29.19 0.66
C ASN A 182 1.00 -27.96 -0.02
#